data_AF-A0A535LZI9-F1
#
_entry.id   AF-A0A535LZI9-F1
#
_cell.length_a   1.000
_cell.length_b   1.000
_cell.length_c   1.000
_cell.angle_alpha   90.00
_cell.angle_beta   90.00
_cell.angle_gamma   90.00
#
_symmetry.space_group_name_H-M   'P 1'
#
loop_
_entity.id
_entity.type
_entity.pdbx_description
1 polymer ?
#
loop_
_entity_poly.entity_id
_entity_poly.type
_entity_poly.pdbx_seq_one_letter_code
_entity_poly.pdbx_strand_id
1 'polypeptide(L)' 'MELYKVPGVAETLDWARSLAALGATRIDASLVDATLGSALKYQEDLERIREQVPALVEKARGA' A
#
# COMPACT_ATOMS: atom_id res chain seq x y z
N MET A 1 -6.07 -8.18 11.93
CA MET A 1 -6.20 -6.72 11.70
C MET A 1 -7.39 -6.52 10.81
N GLU A 2 -8.36 -5.73 11.25
CA GLU A 2 -9.58 -5.47 10.52
C GLU A 2 -9.55 -4.00 10.08
N LEU A 3 -9.45 -3.77 8.77
CA LEU A 3 -9.58 -2.43 8.20
C LEU A 3 -11.05 -2.07 8.20
N TYR A 4 -11.36 -0.82 8.52
CA TYR A 4 -12.71 -0.30 8.39
C TYR A 4 -13.17 -0.39 6.93
N LYS A 5 -12.28 -0.06 5.99
CA LYS A 5 -12.51 -0.30 4.57
C LYS A 5 -11.27 -0.89 3.91
N VAL A 6 -11.38 -2.16 3.54
CA VAL A 6 -10.38 -2.82 2.68
C VAL A 6 -10.41 -2.18 1.29
N PRO A 7 -9.26 -1.83 0.69
CA PRO A 7 -9.21 -1.31 -0.67
C PRO A 7 -9.64 -2.40 -1.64
N GLY A 8 -10.48 -2.05 -2.61
CA GLY A 8 -10.92 -2.97 -3.64
C GLY A 8 -9.87 -3.17 -4.74
N VAL A 9 -10.21 -4.06 -5.68
CA VAL A 9 -9.34 -4.38 -6.84
C VAL A 9 -9.07 -3.14 -7.69
N ALA A 10 -10.07 -2.28 -7.90
CA ALA A 10 -9.89 -1.05 -8.67
C ALA A 10 -8.91 -0.09 -7.98
N GLU A 11 -9.12 0.20 -6.69
CA GLU A 11 -8.25 1.12 -5.94
C GLU A 11 -6.79 0.61 -5.87
N THR A 12 -6.59 -0.69 -5.70
CA THR A 12 -5.24 -1.29 -5.68
C THR A 12 -4.56 -1.26 -7.05
N LEU A 13 -5.31 -1.49 -8.14
CA LEU A 13 -4.78 -1.42 -9.50
C LEU A 13 -4.41 0.02 -9.90
N ASP A 14 -5.24 0.99 -9.53
CA ASP A 14 -4.97 2.41 -9.80
C ASP A 14 -3.75 2.91 -9.02
N TRP A 15 -3.56 2.46 -7.78
CA TRP A 15 -2.34 2.72 -7.01
C TRP A 15 -1.11 2.12 -7.71
N ALA A 16 -1.15 0.84 -8.09
CA ALA A 16 -0.04 0.18 -8.78
C ALA A 16 0.32 0.86 -10.12
N ARG A 17 -0.70 1.25 -10.90
CA ARG A 17 -0.50 2.01 -12.15
C ARG A 17 0.15 3.37 -11.90
N SER A 18 -0.25 4.06 -10.84
CA SER A 18 0.33 5.34 -10.46
C SER A 18 1.82 5.18 -10.09
N LEU A 19 2.16 4.15 -9.32
CA LEU A 19 3.55 3.83 -9.01
C LEU A 19 4.37 3.52 -10.26
N ALA A 20 3.84 2.70 -11.17
CA ALA A 20 4.50 2.37 -12.43
C ALA A 20 4.69 3.62 -13.32
N ALA A 21 3.69 4.51 -13.39
CA ALA A 21 3.78 5.76 -14.13
C ALA A 21 4.86 6.71 -13.56
N LEU A 22 5.11 6.66 -12.24
CA LEU A 22 6.19 7.37 -11.57
C LEU A 22 7.56 6.68 -11.70
N GLY A 23 7.65 5.59 -12.47
CA GLY A 23 8.89 4.86 -12.71
C GLY A 23 9.29 3.90 -11.58
N ALA A 24 8.40 3.61 -10.63
CA ALA A 24 8.67 2.61 -9.61
C ALA A 24 8.75 1.21 -10.26
N THR A 25 9.91 0.59 -10.15
CA THR A 25 10.18 -0.77 -10.65
C THR A 25 10.14 -1.83 -9.54
N ARG A 26 10.11 -1.39 -8.28
CA ARG A 26 10.02 -2.22 -7.09
C ARG A 26 9.30 -1.46 -5.99
N ILE A 27 8.65 -2.18 -5.09
CA ILE A 27 8.09 -1.62 -3.86
C ILE A 27 9.09 -1.78 -2.71
N ASP A 28 9.18 -0.79 -1.84
CA ASP A 28 9.85 -0.87 -0.55
C ASP A 28 8.97 -0.22 0.53
N ALA A 29 9.34 -0.39 1.80
CA ALA A 29 8.53 0.10 2.92
C ALA A 29 8.33 1.62 2.89
N SER A 30 9.33 2.38 2.44
CA SER A 30 9.24 3.85 2.36
C SER A 30 8.29 4.29 1.25
N LEU A 31 8.40 3.68 0.07
CA LEU A 31 7.50 3.97 -1.05
C LEU A 31 6.05 3.60 -0.71
N VAL A 32 5.84 2.45 -0.06
CA VAL A 32 4.51 2.02 0.36
C VAL A 32 3.96 3.00 1.39
N ASP A 33 4.67 3.31 2.47
CA ASP A 33 4.21 4.25 3.50
C ASP A 33 3.85 5.63 2.93
N ALA A 34 4.67 6.16 2.01
CA ALA A 34 4.44 7.44 1.38
C ALA A 34 3.21 7.48 0.45
N THR A 35 2.77 6.34 -0.08
CA THR A 35 1.75 6.29 -1.14
C THR A 35 0.53 5.46 -0.77
N LEU A 36 0.51 4.80 0.38
CA LEU A 36 -0.59 3.91 0.79
C LEU A 36 -1.93 4.65 0.89
N GLY A 37 -1.91 5.96 1.14
CA GLY A 37 -3.11 6.81 1.13
C GLY A 37 -3.81 6.91 -0.23
N SER A 38 -3.12 6.55 -1.32
CA SER A 38 -3.75 6.41 -2.64
C SER A 38 -4.70 5.21 -2.70
N ALA A 39 -4.44 4.13 -1.93
CA ALA A 39 -5.30 2.96 -1.86
C ALA A 39 -6.24 3.00 -0.64
N LEU A 40 -5.71 3.30 0.55
CA LEU A 40 -6.48 3.41 1.80
C LEU A 40 -7.02 4.82 1.99
N LYS A 41 -8.34 4.93 2.12
CA LYS A 41 -9.04 6.24 2.19
C LYS A 41 -9.28 6.74 3.61
N TYR A 42 -9.12 5.88 4.61
CA TYR A 42 -9.34 6.20 6.02
C TYR A 42 -8.01 6.36 6.74
N GLN A 43 -7.85 7.47 7.46
CA GLN A 43 -6.60 7.78 8.17
C GLN A 43 -6.32 6.76 9.27
N GLU A 44 -7.35 6.29 9.96
CA GLU A 44 -7.25 5.28 11.00
C GLU A 44 -6.76 3.93 10.44
N ASP A 45 -7.15 3.60 9.20
CA ASP A 45 -6.68 2.38 8.52
C ASP A 45 -5.22 2.53 8.07
N LEU A 46 -4.79 3.71 7.65
CA LEU A 46 -3.39 4.02 7.38
C LEU A 46 -2.54 3.87 8.64
N GLU A 47 -2.96 4.51 9.74
CA GLU A 47 -2.25 4.45 11.02
C GLU A 47 -2.11 3.01 11.54
N ARG A 48 -3.17 2.20 11.43
CA ARG A 48 -3.13 0.77 11.81
C ARG A 48 -2.17 -0.06 10.97
N ILE A 49 -2.06 0.21 9.66
CA ILE A 49 -1.19 -0.56 8.76
C ILE A 49 0.26 -0.11 8.83
N ARG A 50 0.56 1.15 9.13
CA ARG A 50 1.93 1.71 9.07
C ARG A 50 2.98 0.83 9.74
N GLU A 51 2.71 0.34 10.94
CA GLU A 51 3.62 -0.53 11.69
C GLU A 51 3.88 -1.89 11.01
N GLN A 52 2.96 -2.33 10.15
CA GLN A 52 3.02 -3.61 9.44
C GLN A 52 3.57 -3.47 8.01
N VAL A 53 3.71 -2.26 7.48
CA VAL A 53 4.22 -2.01 6.12
C VAL A 53 5.53 -2.76 5.85
N PRO A 54 6.54 -2.78 6.75
CA PRO A 54 7.76 -3.54 6.50
C PRO A 54 7.51 -5.03 6.28
N ALA A 55 6.70 -5.66 7.14
CA ALA A 55 6.38 -7.09 7.03
C ALA A 55 5.55 -7.41 5.78
N LEU A 56 4.62 -6.53 5.40
CA LEU A 56 3.80 -6.69 4.20
C LEU A 56 4.63 -6.59 2.93
N VAL A 57 5.59 -5.65 2.88
CA VAL A 57 6.51 -5.49 1.74
C VAL A 57 7.41 -6.71 1.60
N GLU A 58 7.98 -7.22 2.68
CA GLU A 58 8.81 -8.43 2.63
C GLU A 58 8.01 -9.64 2.16
N LYS A 59 6.77 -9.80 2.65
CA LYS A 59 5.87 -10.86 2.18
C LYS A 59 5.57 -10.73 0.68
N ALA A 60 5.33 -9.52 0.19
CA ALA A 60 5.02 -9.28 -1.22
C ALA A 60 6.23 -9.47 -2.15
N ARG A 61 7.45 -9.26 -1.65
CA ARG A 61 8.70 -9.50 -2.41
C ARG A 61 9.10 -10.97 -2.48
N GLY A 62 8.69 -11.77 -1.49
CA GLY A 62 8.95 -13.21 -1.43
C GLY A 62 7.88 -14.08 -2.11
N ALA A 63 6.83 -13.47 -2.67
CA ALA A 63 5.71 -14.13 -3.32
C ALA A 63 5.81 -14.14 -4.85
#